data_AF-A0A7R9KXP7-F1
#
_entry.id   AF-A0A7R9KXP7-F1
#
_cell.length_a   1.000
_cell.length_b   1.000
_cell.length_c   1.000
_cell.angle_alpha   90.00
_cell.angle_beta   90.00
_cell.angle_gamma   90.00
#
_symmetry.space_group_name_H-M   'P 1'
#
loop_
_entity.id
_entity.type
_entity.pdbx_description
1 polymer ?
#
loop_
_entity_poly.entity_id
_entity_poly.type
_entity_poly.pdbx_seq_one_letter_code
_entity_poly.pdbx_strand_id
1 'polypeptide(L)'
;MFMLRLGRCVDVLYSSMQTMHMLRLGRCVDVLYSSMQTMHLPDPTLRVTLTASRIASSLYLLCDHMLWLSGTGLVAMDSKQWSQWSNKFWLYSITMNLVRDVYEISNLLKANTYVTSQKHYFGHSSRIDVIPGNPLDSSPNQYLKLIEWIVRHKNVCVDTLKNFCDLWIPMTALGHTRLSAQTIGFLGLLSSLIAILQD
;
A
#
# COMPACT_ATOMS: atom_id res chain seq x y z
N MET A 1 -13.79 49.37 -4.71
CA MET A 1 -14.58 48.19 -5.16
C MET A 1 -13.72 46.96 -5.45
N PHE A 2 -12.51 47.10 -6.02
CA PHE A 2 -11.60 45.98 -6.33
C PHE A 2 -11.09 45.22 -5.09
N MET A 3 -10.70 45.91 -4.01
CA MET A 3 -10.22 45.25 -2.77
C MET A 3 -11.30 44.43 -2.05
N LEU A 4 -12.57 44.84 -2.10
CA LEU A 4 -13.69 44.08 -1.53
C LEU A 4 -13.99 42.79 -2.33
N ARG A 5 -13.75 42.81 -3.65
CA ARG A 5 -13.86 41.60 -4.49
C ARG A 5 -12.68 40.65 -4.29
N LEU A 6 -11.48 41.19 -4.06
CA LEU A 6 -10.28 40.39 -3.78
C LEU A 6 -10.36 39.71 -2.41
N GLY A 7 -10.79 40.43 -1.36
CA GLY A 7 -11.01 39.86 -0.02
C GLY A 7 -12.03 38.71 -0.04
N ARG A 8 -13.18 38.91 -0.69
CA ARG A 8 -14.17 37.84 -0.88
C ARG A 8 -13.64 36.63 -1.67
N CYS A 9 -12.73 36.84 -2.62
CA CYS A 9 -12.11 35.75 -3.38
C CYS A 9 -11.15 34.93 -2.50
N VAL A 10 -10.36 35.61 -1.67
CA VAL A 10 -9.48 34.98 -0.68
C VAL A 10 -10.30 34.21 0.36
N ASP A 11 -11.40 34.77 0.86
CA ASP A 11 -12.28 34.09 1.82
C ASP A 11 -12.99 32.87 1.21
N VAL A 12 -13.39 32.94 -0.07
CA VAL A 12 -13.96 31.81 -0.82
C VAL A 12 -12.91 30.72 -1.09
N LEU A 13 -11.67 31.10 -1.42
CA LEU A 13 -10.55 30.17 -1.53
C LEU A 13 -10.23 29.52 -0.18
N TYR A 14 -10.24 30.29 0.91
CA TYR A 14 -9.94 29.79 2.24
C TYR A 14 -11.02 28.83 2.75
N SER A 15 -12.29 29.18 2.55
CA SER A 15 -13.45 28.34 2.90
C SER A 15 -13.59 27.10 2.01
N SER A 16 -13.24 27.19 0.72
CA SER A 16 -13.17 26.01 -0.17
C SER A 16 -11.99 25.08 0.19
N MET A 17 -10.84 25.62 0.58
CA MET A 17 -9.71 24.82 1.10
C MET A 17 -10.06 24.15 2.44
N GLN A 18 -10.78 24.84 3.34
CA GLN A 18 -11.26 24.27 4.59
C GLN A 18 -12.29 23.15 4.38
N THR A 19 -13.22 23.31 3.45
CA THR A 19 -14.21 22.26 3.13
C THR A 19 -13.54 21.04 2.47
N MET A 20 -12.56 21.24 1.59
CA MET A 20 -11.71 20.16 1.06
C MET A 20 -10.95 19.40 2.17
N HIS A 21 -10.50 20.10 3.22
CA HIS A 21 -9.88 19.47 4.38
C HIS A 21 -10.87 18.75 5.30
N MET A 22 -12.07 19.27 5.52
CA MET A 22 -13.12 18.54 6.24
C MET A 22 -13.56 17.27 5.49
N LEU A 23 -13.56 17.29 4.16
CA LEU A 23 -13.81 16.10 3.33
C LEU A 23 -12.70 15.03 3.50
N ARG A 24 -11.44 15.40 3.75
CA ARG A 24 -10.37 14.45 4.11
C ARG A 24 -10.57 13.81 5.48
N LEU A 25 -11.16 14.54 6.44
CA LEU A 25 -11.59 13.99 7.73
C LEU A 25 -12.69 12.93 7.56
N GLY A 26 -13.63 13.17 6.63
CA GLY A 26 -14.60 12.16 6.19
C GLY A 26 -13.93 10.89 5.65
N ARG A 27 -12.86 11.02 4.87
CA ARG A 27 -12.06 9.88 4.38
C ARG A 27 -11.33 9.14 5.50
N CYS A 28 -10.91 9.83 6.55
CA CYS A 28 -10.30 9.22 7.74
C CYS A 28 -11.32 8.35 8.50
N VAL A 29 -12.53 8.87 8.71
CA VAL A 29 -13.66 8.14 9.32
C VAL A 29 -14.11 6.98 8.43
N ASP A 30 -14.13 7.16 7.11
CA ASP A 30 -14.46 6.11 6.14
C ASP A 30 -13.42 4.98 6.12
N VAL A 31 -12.14 5.30 6.24
CA VAL A 31 -11.04 4.32 6.39
C VAL A 31 -11.15 3.56 7.71
N LEU A 32 -11.50 4.24 8.81
CA LEU A 32 -11.78 3.59 10.11
C LEU A 32 -13.02 2.69 10.06
N TYR A 33 -14.09 3.15 9.41
CA TYR A 33 -15.32 2.39 9.24
C TYR A 33 -15.09 1.15 8.35
N SER A 34 -14.36 1.32 7.25
CA SER A 34 -13.93 0.22 6.38
C SER A 34 -12.99 -0.76 7.09
N SER A 35 -12.18 -0.29 8.06
CA SER A 35 -11.37 -1.15 8.92
C SER A 35 -12.24 -1.98 9.89
N MET A 36 -13.35 -1.44 10.35
CA MET A 36 -14.29 -2.17 11.22
C MET A 36 -14.99 -3.31 10.44
N GLN A 37 -15.29 -3.10 9.16
CA GLN A 37 -15.87 -4.13 8.29
C GLN A 37 -14.91 -5.30 8.01
N THR A 38 -13.58 -5.08 8.03
CA THR A 38 -12.59 -6.17 7.89
C THR A 38 -12.56 -7.15 9.07
N MET A 39 -13.37 -6.96 10.13
CA MET A 39 -13.43 -7.92 11.24
C MET A 39 -13.95 -9.32 10.87
N HIS A 40 -14.66 -9.43 9.74
CA HIS A 40 -15.23 -10.68 9.25
C HIS A 40 -14.27 -11.53 8.39
N LEU A 41 -12.99 -11.14 8.26
CA LEU A 41 -12.01 -11.99 7.58
C LEU A 41 -11.76 -13.29 8.37
N PRO A 42 -11.72 -14.46 7.69
CA PRO A 42 -11.54 -15.75 8.33
C PRO A 42 -10.14 -15.96 8.89
N ASP A 43 -9.13 -15.27 8.34
CA ASP A 43 -7.75 -15.34 8.79
C ASP A 43 -7.44 -14.25 9.84
N PRO A 44 -7.14 -14.62 11.09
CA PRO A 44 -6.88 -13.67 12.17
C PRO A 44 -5.63 -12.82 11.93
N THR A 45 -4.61 -13.35 11.25
CA THR A 45 -3.33 -12.65 11.02
C THR A 45 -3.51 -11.53 10.00
N LEU A 46 -4.20 -11.82 8.89
CA LEU A 46 -4.56 -10.82 7.89
C LEU A 46 -5.44 -9.72 8.49
N ARG A 47 -6.43 -10.11 9.29
CA ARG A 47 -7.34 -9.18 9.95
C ARG A 47 -6.61 -8.20 10.86
N VAL A 48 -5.78 -8.69 11.78
CA VAL A 48 -5.05 -7.82 12.73
C VAL A 48 -4.11 -6.89 11.97
N THR A 49 -3.36 -7.41 11.00
CA THR A 49 -2.38 -6.61 10.26
C THR A 49 -3.04 -5.53 9.41
N LEU A 50 -4.15 -5.84 8.73
CA LEU A 50 -4.93 -4.87 7.95
C LEU A 50 -5.53 -3.79 8.85
N THR A 51 -6.18 -4.19 9.95
CA THR A 51 -6.78 -3.22 10.88
C THR A 51 -5.74 -2.29 11.50
N ALA A 52 -4.59 -2.83 11.93
CA ALA A 52 -3.49 -2.04 12.47
C ALA A 52 -2.93 -1.04 11.44
N SER A 53 -2.75 -1.46 10.19
CA SER A 53 -2.32 -0.56 9.12
C SER A 53 -3.33 0.56 8.86
N ARG A 54 -4.63 0.23 8.78
CA ARG A 54 -5.69 1.23 8.54
C ARG A 54 -5.79 2.25 9.67
N ILE A 55 -5.67 1.81 10.92
CA ILE A 55 -5.62 2.70 12.10
C ILE A 55 -4.40 3.61 12.02
N ALA A 56 -3.22 3.09 11.68
CA ALA A 56 -2.01 3.88 11.57
C ALA A 56 -2.07 4.92 10.43
N SER A 57 -2.66 4.56 9.29
CA SER A 57 -2.95 5.49 8.20
C SER A 57 -3.93 6.60 8.61
N SER A 58 -4.95 6.24 9.39
CA SER A 58 -5.91 7.21 9.96
C SER A 58 -5.22 8.18 10.93
N LEU A 59 -4.33 7.68 11.80
CA LEU A 59 -3.53 8.52 12.70
C LEU A 59 -2.55 9.43 11.94
N TYR A 60 -1.94 8.94 10.86
CA TYR A 60 -1.12 9.77 9.97
C TYR A 60 -1.92 10.95 9.40
N LEU A 61 -3.10 10.68 8.84
CA LEU A 61 -4.01 11.72 8.32
C LEU A 61 -4.44 12.69 9.41
N LEU A 62 -4.70 12.21 10.63
CA LEU A 62 -5.03 13.06 11.77
C LEU A 62 -3.86 13.99 12.14
N CYS A 63 -2.63 13.48 12.16
CA CYS A 63 -1.45 14.31 12.40
C CYS A 63 -1.23 15.36 11.29
N ASP A 64 -1.51 15.03 10.02
CA ASP A 64 -1.48 15.99 8.91
C ASP A 64 -2.48 17.14 9.12
N HIS A 65 -3.70 16.82 9.59
CA HIS A 65 -4.69 17.82 9.97
C HIS A 65 -4.23 18.73 11.11
N MET A 66 -3.57 18.18 12.14
CA MET A 66 -3.03 18.98 13.24
C MET A 66 -1.86 19.87 12.78
N LEU A 67 -1.05 19.40 11.82
CA LEU A 67 0.03 20.20 11.20
C LEU A 67 -0.52 21.35 10.37
N TRP A 68 -1.59 21.11 9.62
CA TRP A 68 -2.28 22.17 8.89
C TRP A 68 -2.88 23.20 9.86
N LEU A 69 -3.48 22.74 10.96
CA LEU A 69 -4.06 23.60 11.99
C LEU A 69 -3.00 24.48 12.66
N SER A 70 -1.80 23.95 12.96
CA SER A 70 -0.70 24.76 13.49
C SER A 70 -0.24 25.85 12.49
N GLY A 71 -0.28 25.55 11.19
CA GLY A 71 0.03 26.51 10.12
C GLY A 71 -0.95 27.68 9.99
N THR A 72 -2.19 27.53 10.49
CA THR A 72 -3.18 28.63 10.50
C THR A 72 -2.99 29.62 11.66
N GLY A 73 -2.04 29.36 12.57
CA GLY A 73 -1.79 30.20 13.75
C GLY A 73 -2.85 30.07 14.85
N LEU A 74 -3.86 29.20 14.68
CA LEU A 74 -4.90 28.95 15.67
C LEU A 74 -4.40 28.15 16.89
N VAL A 75 -3.29 27.41 16.74
CA VAL A 75 -2.68 26.65 17.85
C VAL A 75 -1.16 26.76 17.78
N ALA A 76 -0.54 27.20 18.88
CA ALA A 76 0.92 27.21 19.04
C ALA A 76 1.43 25.78 19.26
N MET A 77 1.61 25.04 18.17
CA MET A 77 2.13 23.66 18.20
C MET A 77 3.46 23.59 17.47
N ASP A 78 4.37 22.78 18.01
CA ASP A 78 5.66 22.52 17.37
C ASP A 78 5.46 21.63 16.13
N SER A 79 5.35 22.28 14.97
CA SER A 79 5.19 21.62 13.66
C SER A 79 6.28 20.58 13.38
N LYS A 80 7.48 20.73 13.95
CA LYS A 80 8.56 19.75 13.75
C LYS A 80 8.25 18.44 14.46
N GLN A 81 7.78 18.49 15.71
CA GLN A 81 7.41 17.29 16.48
C GLN A 81 6.22 16.56 15.86
N TRP A 82 5.19 17.29 15.46
CA TRP A 82 3.99 16.70 14.85
C TRP A 82 4.28 16.09 13.47
N SER A 83 5.19 16.68 12.69
CA SER A 83 5.70 16.08 11.46
C SER A 83 6.47 14.78 11.72
N GLN A 84 7.27 14.72 12.79
CA GLN A 84 7.95 13.47 13.18
C GLN A 84 6.96 12.38 13.60
N TRP A 85 5.93 12.72 14.39
CA TRP A 85 4.88 11.77 14.77
C TRP A 85 4.11 11.24 13.55
N SER A 86 3.74 12.14 12.64
CA SER A 86 3.10 11.78 11.36
C SER A 86 3.95 10.76 10.57
N ASN A 87 5.24 11.06 10.36
CA ASN A 87 6.14 10.16 9.65
C ASN A 87 6.33 8.80 10.36
N LYS A 88 6.30 8.74 11.70
CA LYS A 88 6.33 7.48 12.46
C LYS A 88 5.08 6.64 12.21
N PHE A 89 3.89 7.24 12.27
CA PHE A 89 2.64 6.52 11.99
C PHE A 89 2.55 6.05 10.55
N TRP A 90 3.03 6.86 9.60
CA TRP A 90 3.12 6.46 8.20
C TRP A 90 4.04 5.26 8.01
N LEU A 91 5.24 5.29 8.60
CA LEU A 91 6.18 4.17 8.56
C LEU A 91 5.57 2.90 9.16
N TYR A 92 4.88 3.01 10.30
CA TYR A 92 4.23 1.88 10.94
C TYR A 92 3.13 1.28 10.06
N SER A 93 2.31 2.13 9.41
CA SER A 93 1.28 1.70 8.47
C SER A 93 1.84 0.91 7.29
N ILE A 94 2.88 1.44 6.63
CA ILE A 94 3.57 0.77 5.52
C ILE A 94 4.18 -0.56 5.98
N THR A 95 4.81 -0.56 7.16
CA THR A 95 5.42 -1.78 7.72
C THR A 95 4.37 -2.87 7.92
N MET A 96 3.20 -2.53 8.48
CA MET A 96 2.10 -3.48 8.63
C MET A 96 1.58 -3.98 7.28
N ASN A 97 1.44 -3.10 6.28
CA ASN A 97 1.05 -3.55 4.94
C ASN A 97 2.08 -4.53 4.34
N LEU A 98 3.37 -4.26 4.48
CA LEU A 98 4.42 -5.16 4.00
C LEU A 98 4.35 -6.54 4.70
N VAL A 99 4.08 -6.57 6.01
CA VAL A 99 3.87 -7.83 6.76
C VAL A 99 2.68 -8.60 6.21
N ARG A 100 1.56 -7.92 5.91
CA ARG A 100 0.38 -8.53 5.29
C ARG A 100 0.72 -9.12 3.92
N ASP A 101 1.43 -8.36 3.10
CA ASP A 101 1.79 -8.76 1.74
C ASP A 101 2.71 -10.00 1.77
N VAL A 102 3.72 -10.02 2.65
CA VAL A 102 4.62 -11.17 2.83
C VAL A 102 3.86 -12.41 3.33
N TYR A 103 2.92 -12.22 4.25
CA TYR A 103 2.09 -13.31 4.75
C TYR A 103 1.23 -13.92 3.64
N GLU A 104 0.59 -13.07 2.81
CA GLU A 104 -0.25 -13.51 1.69
C GLU A 104 0.57 -14.25 0.62
N ILE A 105 1.74 -13.70 0.24
CA ILE A 105 2.69 -14.37 -0.67
C ILE A 105 3.10 -15.73 -0.12
N SER A 106 3.44 -15.81 1.17
CA SER A 106 3.84 -17.06 1.81
C SER A 106 2.73 -18.12 1.78
N ASN A 107 1.48 -17.70 1.98
CA ASN A 107 0.33 -18.61 1.93
C ASN A 107 0.05 -19.10 0.50
N LEU A 108 0.15 -18.21 -0.49
CA LEU A 108 -0.02 -18.54 -1.91
C LEU A 108 1.07 -19.49 -2.43
N LEU A 109 2.32 -19.30 -2.00
CA LEU A 109 3.42 -20.21 -2.33
C LEU A 109 3.19 -21.61 -1.75
N LYS A 110 2.74 -21.70 -0.49
CA LYS A 110 2.37 -22.98 0.13
C LYS A 110 1.21 -23.65 -0.61
N ALA A 111 0.17 -22.91 -0.97
CA ALA A 111 -0.96 -23.47 -1.72
C ALA A 111 -0.53 -24.05 -3.08
N ASN A 112 0.36 -23.36 -3.81
CA ASN A 112 0.86 -23.83 -5.10
C ASN A 112 1.75 -25.08 -4.98
N THR A 113 2.55 -25.22 -3.92
CA THR A 113 3.33 -26.45 -3.70
C THR A 113 2.41 -27.63 -3.40
N TYR A 114 1.37 -27.46 -2.57
CA TYR A 114 0.39 -28.52 -2.31
C TYR A 114 -0.37 -28.97 -3.56
N VAL A 115 -0.86 -28.04 -4.39
CA VAL A 115 -1.60 -28.36 -5.63
C VAL A 115 -0.69 -29.05 -6.64
N THR A 116 0.57 -28.60 -6.77
CA THR A 116 1.55 -29.23 -7.67
C THR A 116 1.88 -30.65 -7.20
N SER A 117 2.08 -30.85 -5.89
CA SER A 117 2.30 -32.17 -5.32
C SER A 117 1.10 -33.10 -5.54
N GLN A 118 -0.13 -32.65 -5.35
CA GLN A 118 -1.32 -33.49 -5.58
C GLN A 118 -1.53 -33.88 -7.05
N LYS A 119 -1.26 -32.98 -8.01
CA LYS A 119 -1.34 -33.30 -9.45
C LYS A 119 -0.39 -34.44 -9.83
N HIS A 120 0.80 -34.51 -9.22
CA HIS A 120 1.74 -35.59 -9.45
C HIS A 120 1.27 -36.95 -8.92
N TYR A 121 0.49 -37.00 -7.84
CA TYR A 121 -0.06 -38.24 -7.29
C TYR A 121 -1.27 -38.76 -8.07
N PHE A 122 -2.17 -37.87 -8.55
CA PHE A 122 -3.35 -38.27 -9.32
C PHE A 122 -3.06 -38.55 -10.81
N GLY A 123 -1.96 -38.03 -11.37
CA GLY A 123 -1.59 -38.20 -12.78
C GLY A 123 -1.02 -39.57 -13.18
N HIS A 124 -0.84 -40.51 -12.24
CA HIS A 124 -0.21 -41.81 -12.51
C HIS A 124 -1.20 -42.96 -12.80
N SER A 125 -2.52 -42.69 -12.89
CA SER A 125 -3.56 -43.73 -13.04
C SER A 125 -4.29 -43.75 -14.39
N SER A 126 -3.68 -43.21 -15.45
CA SER A 126 -4.19 -43.35 -16.82
C SER A 126 -3.07 -43.75 -17.77
N ARG A 127 -2.84 -45.06 -17.92
CA ARG A 127 -2.09 -45.63 -19.04
C ARG A 127 -3.07 -46.00 -20.17
N ILE A 128 -2.52 -46.06 -21.39
CA ILE A 128 -3.11 -46.27 -22.73
C ILE A 128 -3.31 -44.88 -23.40
N ASP A 129 -2.52 -44.41 -24.37
CA ASP A 129 -1.78 -45.07 -25.44
C ASP A 129 -0.49 -44.32 -25.89
N VAL A 130 0.32 -45.07 -26.61
CA VAL A 130 1.64 -44.74 -27.19
C VAL A 130 1.56 -43.67 -28.29
N ILE A 131 2.26 -42.54 -28.10
CA ILE A 131 2.96 -41.79 -29.17
C ILE A 131 4.27 -41.27 -28.55
N PRO A 132 5.47 -41.62 -29.06
CA PRO A 132 6.71 -40.99 -28.63
C PRO A 132 6.76 -39.58 -29.25
N GLY A 133 6.10 -38.62 -28.59
CA GLY A 133 6.27 -37.20 -28.86
C GLY A 133 7.69 -36.77 -28.53
N ASN A 134 8.29 -36.00 -29.44
CA ASN A 134 9.65 -35.51 -29.43
C ASN A 134 10.14 -35.05 -28.02
N PRO A 135 11.40 -35.33 -27.62
CA PRO A 135 11.99 -34.85 -26.37
C PRO A 135 12.33 -33.35 -26.38
N LEU A 136 11.58 -32.56 -27.14
CA LEU A 136 11.67 -31.10 -27.23
C LEU A 136 10.71 -30.39 -26.25
N ASP A 137 10.13 -31.13 -25.30
CA ASP A 137 9.34 -30.55 -24.21
C ASP A 137 10.28 -29.94 -23.16
N SER A 138 10.83 -28.81 -23.60
CA SER A 138 11.70 -27.92 -22.89
C SER A 138 11.08 -27.61 -21.52
N SER A 139 11.79 -28.00 -20.46
CA SER A 139 11.59 -27.51 -19.10
C SER A 139 11.16 -26.04 -19.17
N PRO A 140 9.92 -25.68 -18.81
CA PRO A 140 9.48 -24.31 -18.94
C PRO A 140 10.44 -23.46 -18.12
N ASN A 141 11.08 -22.49 -18.79
CA ASN A 141 12.09 -21.62 -18.21
C ASN A 141 11.58 -21.14 -16.84
N GLN A 142 12.37 -21.27 -15.77
CA GLN A 142 11.90 -20.95 -14.40
C GLN A 142 11.33 -19.53 -14.32
N TYR A 143 11.87 -18.63 -15.14
CA TYR A 143 11.39 -17.28 -15.38
C TYR A 143 9.95 -17.19 -15.88
N LEU A 144 9.52 -18.06 -16.81
CA LEU A 144 8.14 -18.06 -17.33
C LEU A 144 7.12 -18.47 -16.26
N LYS A 145 7.47 -19.45 -15.42
CA LYS A 145 6.64 -19.86 -14.27
C LYS A 145 6.52 -18.75 -13.23
N LEU A 146 7.61 -18.03 -12.98
CA LEU A 146 7.62 -16.88 -12.08
C LEU A 146 6.76 -15.74 -12.63
N ILE A 147 6.87 -15.43 -13.93
CA ILE A 147 6.05 -14.40 -14.58
C ILE A 147 4.58 -14.80 -14.54
N GLU A 148 4.23 -16.04 -14.85
CA GLU A 148 2.85 -16.53 -14.76
C GLU A 148 2.29 -16.39 -13.33
N TRP A 149 3.09 -16.73 -12.31
CA TRP A 149 2.72 -16.57 -10.92
C TRP A 149 2.50 -15.10 -10.54
N ILE A 150 3.41 -14.20 -10.96
CA ILE A 150 3.30 -12.76 -10.72
C ILE A 150 2.05 -12.19 -11.39
N VAL A 151 1.77 -12.58 -12.64
CA VAL A 151 0.57 -12.13 -13.37
C VAL A 151 -0.70 -12.65 -12.70
N ARG A 152 -0.70 -13.90 -12.23
CA ARG A 152 -1.83 -14.50 -11.51
C ARG A 152 -2.10 -13.84 -10.16
N HIS A 153 -1.05 -13.38 -9.47
CA HIS A 153 -1.14 -12.75 -8.14
C HIS A 153 -0.77 -11.26 -8.19
N LYS A 154 -1.09 -10.59 -9.31
CA LYS A 154 -0.74 -9.20 -9.62
C LYS A 154 -0.99 -8.24 -8.47
N ASN A 155 -2.16 -8.33 -7.82
CA ASN A 155 -2.57 -7.41 -6.75
C ASN A 155 -1.60 -7.40 -5.58
N VAL A 156 -1.20 -8.58 -5.08
CA VAL A 156 -0.31 -8.70 -3.92
C VAL A 156 1.11 -8.26 -4.28
N CYS A 157 1.59 -8.65 -5.47
CA CYS A 157 2.92 -8.25 -5.95
C CYS A 157 3.05 -6.74 -6.14
N VAL A 158 2.03 -6.12 -6.73
CA VAL A 158 1.98 -4.67 -6.93
C VAL A 158 1.91 -3.95 -5.58
N ASP A 159 1.02 -4.37 -4.68
CA ASP A 159 0.91 -3.80 -3.33
C ASP A 159 2.26 -3.88 -2.59
N THR A 160 2.93 -5.03 -2.65
CA THR A 160 4.25 -5.24 -2.02
C THR A 160 5.28 -4.25 -2.56
N LEU A 161 5.36 -4.11 -3.88
CA LEU A 161 6.34 -3.25 -4.54
C LEU A 161 6.07 -1.78 -4.22
N LYS A 162 4.80 -1.38 -4.21
CA LYS A 162 4.36 -0.04 -3.80
C LYS A 162 4.76 0.27 -2.37
N ASN A 163 4.39 -0.60 -1.42
CA ASN A 163 4.72 -0.44 -0.01
C ASN A 163 6.24 -0.42 0.22
N PHE A 164 7.00 -1.22 -0.54
CA PHE A 164 8.46 -1.22 -0.48
C PHE A 164 9.08 0.10 -1.00
N CYS A 165 8.56 0.64 -2.11
CA CYS A 165 9.00 1.93 -2.63
C CYS A 165 8.65 3.08 -1.66
N ASP A 166 7.44 3.06 -1.11
CA ASP A 166 6.93 4.11 -0.21
C ASP A 166 7.62 4.08 1.17
N LEU A 167 8.15 2.93 1.61
CA LEU A 167 8.86 2.72 2.89
C LEU A 167 10.00 3.74 3.11
N TRP A 168 10.70 4.07 2.04
CA TRP A 168 11.90 4.90 2.08
C TRP A 168 11.61 6.38 2.33
N ILE A 169 10.37 6.83 2.08
CA ILE A 169 9.96 8.23 2.22
C ILE A 169 9.91 8.65 3.70
N PRO A 170 9.10 8.02 4.58
CA PRO A 170 9.09 8.36 6.00
C PRO A 170 10.41 8.03 6.68
N MET A 171 11.13 7.00 6.23
CA MET A 171 12.43 6.62 6.78
C MET A 171 13.50 7.70 6.57
N THR A 172 13.50 8.33 5.39
CA THR A 172 14.37 9.49 5.10
C THR A 172 13.90 10.73 5.87
N ALA A 173 12.59 10.97 5.95
CA ALA A 173 12.03 12.09 6.73
C ALA A 173 12.36 12.02 8.23
N LEU A 174 12.49 10.80 8.77
CA LEU A 174 12.93 10.55 10.14
C LEU A 174 14.45 10.54 10.32
N GLY A 175 15.22 10.75 9.25
CA GLY A 175 16.69 10.79 9.28
C GLY A 175 17.39 9.43 9.43
N HIS A 176 16.67 8.32 9.26
CA HIS A 176 17.23 6.97 9.39
C HIS A 176 18.00 6.54 8.13
N THR A 177 17.62 7.06 6.95
CA THR A 177 18.29 6.79 5.68
C THR A 177 18.70 8.08 4.99
N ARG A 178 19.89 8.10 4.39
CA ARG A 178 20.38 9.24 3.59
C ARG A 178 20.11 9.00 2.10
N LEU A 179 18.84 8.88 1.73
CA LEU A 179 18.47 8.85 0.32
C LEU A 179 18.41 10.27 -0.22
N SER A 180 18.95 10.46 -1.42
CA SER A 180 18.83 11.75 -2.12
C SER A 180 17.37 12.01 -2.47
N ALA A 181 16.95 13.28 -2.49
CA ALA A 181 15.60 13.67 -2.89
C ALA A 181 15.25 13.16 -4.32
N GLN A 182 16.26 13.01 -5.18
CA GLN A 182 16.13 12.48 -6.54
C GLN A 182 15.75 11.00 -6.53
N THR A 183 16.40 10.20 -5.67
CA THR A 183 16.09 8.76 -5.51
C THR A 183 14.69 8.55 -4.95
N ILE A 184 14.28 9.38 -4.00
CA ILE A 184 12.93 9.32 -3.40
C ILE A 184 11.86 9.69 -4.44
N GLY A 185 12.10 10.75 -5.21
CA GLY A 185 11.23 11.13 -6.32
C GLY A 185 11.09 10.00 -7.36
N PHE A 186 12.20 9.32 -7.68
CA PHE A 186 12.18 8.17 -8.59
C PHE A 186 11.39 6.98 -8.02
N LEU A 187 11.56 6.66 -6.73
CA LEU A 187 10.77 5.61 -6.07
C LEU A 187 9.27 5.94 -6.07
N GLY A 188 8.89 7.20 -5.85
CA GLY A 188 7.50 7.66 -5.95
C GLY A 188 6.94 7.59 -7.37
N LEU A 189 7.74 7.91 -8.38
CA LEU A 189 7.35 7.73 -9.79
C LEU A 189 7.16 6.26 -10.15
N LEU A 190 8.07 5.38 -9.72
CA LEU A 190 7.92 3.93 -9.91
C LEU A 190 6.64 3.43 -9.23
N SER A 191 6.43 3.77 -7.96
CA SER A 191 5.22 3.46 -7.19
C SER A 191 3.94 3.87 -7.94
N SER A 192 3.95 5.06 -8.55
CA SER A 192 2.83 5.60 -9.34
C SER A 192 2.62 4.86 -10.67
N LEU A 193 3.70 4.53 -11.39
CA LEU A 193 3.62 3.75 -12.63
C LEU A 193 3.07 2.35 -12.38
N ILE A 194 3.48 1.72 -11.27
CA ILE A 194 2.99 0.40 -10.89
C ILE A 194 1.49 0.46 -10.54
N ALA A 195 1.04 1.53 -9.85
CA ALA A 195 -0.38 1.71 -9.55
C ALA A 195 -1.24 1.89 -10.81
N ILE A 196 -0.74 2.61 -11.83
CA ILE A 196 -1.44 2.77 -13.12
C ILE A 196 -1.51 1.43 -13.88
N LEU A 197 -0.48 0.59 -13.75
CA LEU A 197 -0.50 -0.75 -14.33
C LEU A 197 -1.41 -1.71 -13.54
N GLN A 198 -1.91 -1.32 -12.36
CA GLN A 198 -2.78 -2.13 -11.51
C GLN A 198 -4.24 -2.09 -11.97
N ASP A 199 -4.71 -0.91 -12.40
CA ASP A 199 -6.01 -0.67 -13.05
C ASP A 199 -6.11 -1.29 -14.46
#